data_AF-A0A536T556-F1
#
_entry.id   AF-A0A536T556-F1
#
_cell.length_a   1.000
_cell.length_b   1.000
_cell.length_c   1.000
_cell.angle_alpha   90.00
_cell.angle_beta   90.00
_cell.angle_gamma   90.00
#
_symmetry.space_group_name_H-M   'P 1'
#
loop_
_entity.id
_entity.type
_entity.pdbx_description
1 polymer ?
#
loop_
_entity_poly.entity_id
_entity_poly.type
_entity_poly.pdbx_seq_one_letter_code
_entity_poly.pdbx_strand_id
1 'polypeptide(L)' 'GMEAIYEFEVKDMPVTVAVDARGTSVHQTGPREWQQKIGKIPVATV' A
#
# COMPACT_ATOMS: atom_id res chain seq x y z
N GLY A 1 -23.57 18.50 5.50
CA GLY A 1 -23.79 17.11 5.07
C GLY A 1 -22.53 16.32 5.27
N MET A 2 -22.46 15.05 4.87
CA MET A 2 -21.25 14.23 5.06
C MET A 2 -19.99 14.78 4.34
N GLU A 3 -20.16 15.71 3.40
CA GLU A 3 -19.08 16.33 2.62
C GLU A 3 -18.59 17.69 3.18
N ALA A 4 -19.08 18.13 4.34
CA ALA A 4 -18.59 19.37 4.94
C ALA A 4 -17.21 19.19 5.60
N ILE A 5 -16.51 20.30 5.85
CA ILE A 5 -15.21 20.30 6.54
C ILE A 5 -15.45 20.21 8.05
N TYR A 6 -14.76 19.27 8.68
CA TYR A 6 -14.84 19.02 10.11
C TYR A 6 -13.44 18.82 10.70
N GLU A 7 -13.27 19.27 11.93
CA GLU A 7 -12.10 19.00 12.74
C GLU A 7 -12.39 17.82 13.68
N PHE A 8 -11.46 16.89 13.79
CA PHE A 8 -11.60 15.73 14.65
C PHE A 8 -10.32 15.51 15.46
N GLU A 9 -10.48 15.29 16.76
CA GLU A 9 -9.45 14.64 17.56
C GLU A 9 -9.62 13.12 17.40
N VAL A 10 -8.56 12.46 16.93
CA VAL A 10 -8.59 11.02 16.63
C VAL A 10 -7.70 10.28 17.61
N LYS A 11 -8.19 9.16 18.11
CA LYS A 11 -7.46 8.24 18.99
C LYS A 11 -7.52 6.82 18.41
N ASP A 12 -6.40 6.10 18.45
CA ASP A 12 -6.29 4.69 18.05
C ASP A 12 -6.77 4.39 16.62
N MET A 13 -6.43 5.26 15.66
CA MET A 13 -6.73 5.05 14.24
C MET A 13 -5.48 4.54 13.50
N PRO A 14 -5.34 3.22 13.28
CA PRO A 14 -4.20 2.67 12.57
C PRO A 14 -4.23 3.11 11.10
N VAL A 15 -3.10 3.64 10.62
CA VAL A 15 -2.90 4.04 9.22
C VAL A 15 -1.57 3.52 8.71
N THR A 16 -1.45 3.36 7.39
CA THR A 16 -0.19 2.98 6.74
C THR A 16 0.27 4.09 5.81
N VAL A 17 1.58 4.30 5.73
CA VAL A 17 2.18 5.26 4.79
C VAL A 17 2.11 4.69 3.37
N ALA A 18 1.31 5.31 2.50
CA ALA A 18 1.21 4.93 1.09
C ALA A 18 2.31 5.55 0.21
N VAL A 19 2.74 6.76 0.55
CA VAL A 19 3.84 7.48 -0.11
C VAL A 19 4.69 8.18 0.95
N ASP A 20 6.01 7.98 0.94
CA ASP A 20 6.93 8.64 1.88
C ASP A 20 7.33 10.05 1.43
N ALA A 21 8.02 10.80 2.30
CA ALA A 21 8.47 12.17 2.01
C ALA A 21 9.53 12.27 0.89
N ARG A 22 10.08 11.14 0.43
CA ARG A 22 11.01 11.07 -0.71
C ARG A 22 10.29 10.68 -2.01
N GLY A 23 8.97 10.47 -1.97
CA GLY A 23 8.15 10.08 -3.11
C GLY A 23 8.09 8.57 -3.37
N THR A 24 8.61 7.72 -2.48
CA THR A 24 8.50 6.26 -2.63
C THR A 24 7.05 5.83 -2.42
N SER A 25 6.44 5.17 -3.42
CA SER A 25 5.05 4.71 -3.33
C SER A 25 4.94 3.19 -3.18
N VAL A 26 4.09 2.73 -2.24
CA VAL A 26 3.76 1.30 -2.05
C VAL A 26 3.09 0.69 -3.30
N HIS A 27 2.39 1.52 -4.08
CA HIS A 27 1.78 1.08 -5.35
C HIS A 27 2.82 0.83 -6.46
N GLN A 28 4.09 1.19 -6.24
CA GLN A 28 5.20 0.87 -7.13
C GLN A 28 6.07 -0.25 -6.56
N THR A 29 6.44 -0.16 -5.28
CA THR A 29 7.33 -1.13 -4.63
C THR A 29 6.65 -2.46 -4.36
N GLY A 30 5.38 -2.46 -3.95
CA GLY A 30 4.61 -3.66 -3.65
C GLY A 30 4.48 -4.61 -4.85
N PRO A 31 3.96 -4.17 -6.01
CA PRO A 31 3.88 -5.02 -7.19
C PRO A 31 5.23 -5.58 -7.63
N ARG A 32 6.29 -4.77 -7.57
CA ARG A 32 7.66 -5.20 -7.89
C ARG A 32 8.14 -6.32 -6.96
N GLU A 33 7.93 -6.17 -5.66
CA GLU A 33 8.32 -7.19 -4.67
C GLU A 33 7.55 -8.49 -4.89
N TRP A 34 6.23 -8.41 -5.08
CA TRP A 34 5.40 -9.59 -5.31
C TRP A 34 5.71 -10.30 -6.62
N GLN A 35 5.98 -9.55 -7.69
CA GLN A 35 6.41 -10.13 -8.96
C GLN A 35 7.69 -10.97 -8.78
N GLN A 36 8.66 -10.50 -8.01
CA GLN A 36 9.88 -11.24 -7.71
C GLN A 36 9.62 -12.49 -6.85
N LYS A 37 8.69 -12.42 -5.90
CA LYS A 37 8.31 -13.57 -5.06
C LYS A 37 7.58 -14.63 -5.87
N ILE A 38 6.57 -14.21 -6.64
CA ILE A 38 5.72 -15.09 -7.45
C ILE A 38 6.53 -15.75 -8.56
N GLY A 39 7.46 -15.03 -9.19
CA GLY A 39 8.32 -15.58 -10.24
C GLY A 39 9.24 -16.73 -9.78
N LYS A 40 9.40 -16.95 -8.47
CA LYS A 40 10.17 -18.09 -7.92
C LYS A 40 9.33 -19.36 -7.76
N ILE A 41 8.01 -19.28 -7.91
CA ILE A 41 7.13 -20.44 -7.76
C ILE A 41 7.27 -21.31 -9.03
N PRO A 42 7.71 -22.58 -8.90
CA PRO A 42 7.83 -23.47 -10.06
C PRO A 42 6.48 -23.69 -10.72
N VAL A 43 6.41 -23.50 -12.03
CA VAL A 43 5.20 -23.79 -12.82
C VAL A 43 5.35 -25.19 -13.39
N ALA A 44 4.43 -26.09 -13.04
CA ALA A 44 4.34 -27.38 -13.70
C ALA A 44 3.84 -27.16 -15.13
N THR A 45 4.66 -27.49 -16.12
CA THR A 45 4.22 -27.62 -17.50
C THR A 45 3.50 -28.96 -17.66
N VAL A 46 2.25 -28.90 -18.11
CA VAL A 46 1.47 -30.08 -18.56
C VAL A 46 2.03 -30.58 -19.89
#